data_AF-A0A357ADV6-F1
#
_entry.id   AF-A0A357ADV6-F1
#
_cell.length_a   1.000
_cell.length_b   1.000
_cell.length_c   1.000
_cell.angle_alpha   90.00
_cell.angle_beta   90.00
_cell.angle_gamma   90.00
#
_symmetry.space_group_name_H-M   'P 1'
#
loop_
_entity.id
_entity.type
_entity.pdbx_description
1 polymer ?
#
loop_
_entity_poly.entity_id
_entity_poly.type
_entity_poly.pdbx_seq_one_letter_code
_entity_poly.pdbx_strand_id
1 'polypeptide(L)'
;MPFSQYKSIADVAQQFQIKYRIGNFVQERPFTVGENFREDLDFILTHGAIYHSEYAICENLIYPILKEVWKAYDDKLVLWSHPTLTYDETVLKNLD
;
A
#
# COMPACT_ATOMS: atom_id res chain seq x y z
N MET A 1 -20.34 18.16 14.73
CA MET A 1 -19.68 17.93 16.04
C MET A 1 -18.19 18.13 15.83
N PRO A 2 -17.51 19.00 16.59
CA PRO A 2 -16.08 19.20 16.41
C PRO A 2 -15.30 18.01 16.99
N PHE A 3 -14.31 17.51 16.25
CA PHE A 3 -13.46 16.37 16.63
C PHE A 3 -12.68 16.59 17.94
N SER A 4 -12.65 17.82 18.45
CA SER A 4 -12.01 18.22 19.71
C SER A 4 -12.74 17.78 20.98
N GLN A 5 -13.94 17.19 20.88
CA GLN A 5 -14.71 16.73 22.04
C GLN A 5 -14.21 15.39 22.63
N TYR A 6 -13.47 14.61 21.86
CA TYR A 6 -12.92 13.33 22.32
C TYR A 6 -11.46 13.51 22.72
N LYS A 7 -11.11 13.13 23.95
CA LYS A 7 -9.75 13.28 24.48
C LYS A 7 -8.88 12.09 24.11
N SER A 8 -9.49 10.96 23.76
CA SER A 8 -8.80 9.76 23.33
C SER A 8 -9.60 8.98 22.28
N ILE A 9 -8.90 8.12 21.54
CA ILE A 9 -9.53 7.15 20.62
C ILE A 9 -10.47 6.20 21.39
N ALA A 10 -10.17 5.92 22.66
CA ALA A 10 -11.02 5.09 23.52
C ALA A 10 -12.37 5.77 23.83
N ASP A 11 -12.41 7.09 24.01
CA ASP A 11 -13.66 7.83 24.25
C ASP A 11 -14.61 7.72 23.04
N VAL A 12 -14.04 7.79 21.82
CA VAL A 12 -14.78 7.58 20.57
C VAL A 12 -15.29 6.14 20.51
N ALA A 13 -14.41 5.16 20.76
CA ALA A 13 -14.78 3.75 20.71
C ALA A 13 -15.91 3.40 21.69
N GLN A 14 -15.88 3.96 22.90
CA GLN A 14 -16.91 3.76 23.91
C GLN A 14 -18.24 4.43 23.51
N GLN A 15 -18.22 5.71 23.11
CA GLN A 15 -19.42 6.47 22.75
C GLN A 15 -20.18 5.83 21.59
N PHE A 16 -19.45 5.37 20.57
CA PHE A 16 -20.03 4.74 19.38
C PHE A 16 -20.12 3.21 19.48
N GLN A 17 -19.80 2.65 20.65
CA GLN A 17 -19.81 1.20 20.90
C GLN A 17 -19.05 0.40 19.83
N ILE A 18 -17.92 0.96 19.35
CA ILE A 18 -17.10 0.36 18.31
C ILE A 18 -16.47 -0.90 18.89
N LYS A 19 -16.89 -2.05 18.34
CA LYS A 19 -16.27 -3.34 18.63
C LYS A 19 -15.25 -3.62 17.55
N TYR A 20 -14.01 -3.90 17.97
CA TYR A 20 -12.98 -4.36 17.05
C TYR A 20 -12.54 -5.77 17.44
N ARG A 21 -12.06 -6.50 16.45
CA ARG A 21 -11.43 -7.80 16.63
C ARG A 21 -10.01 -7.70 16.10
N ILE A 22 -9.05 -8.18 16.90
CA ILE A 22 -7.70 -8.40 16.39
C ILE A 22 -7.72 -9.74 15.65
N GLY A 23 -7.32 -9.71 14.39
CA GLY A 23 -7.24 -10.90 13.54
C GLY A 23 -6.57 -10.57 12.22
N ASN A 24 -6.26 -11.61 11.46
CA ASN A 24 -5.68 -11.46 10.12
C ASN A 24 -6.76 -10.91 9.18
N PHE A 25 -6.68 -9.61 8.91
CA PHE A 25 -7.57 -8.94 7.96
C PHE A 25 -7.19 -9.29 6.52
N VAL A 26 -5.89 -9.32 6.23
CA VAL A 26 -5.36 -9.74 4.94
C VAL A 26 -5.38 -11.26 4.89
N GLN A 27 -6.15 -11.81 3.94
CA GLN A 27 -6.19 -13.23 3.67
C GLN A 27 -5.32 -13.53 2.45
N GLU A 28 -4.48 -14.56 2.57
CA GLU A 28 -3.68 -15.04 1.45
C GLU A 28 -4.61 -15.53 0.33
N ARG A 29 -4.32 -15.08 -0.90
CA ARG A 29 -5.01 -15.51 -2.11
C ARG A 29 -3.96 -16.14 -3.02
N PRO A 30 -4.28 -17.27 -3.68
CA PRO A 30 -3.39 -17.81 -4.69
C PRO A 30 -3.25 -16.78 -5.81
N PHE A 31 -2.01 -16.49 -6.19
CA PHE A 31 -1.66 -15.58 -7.27
C PHE A 31 -0.58 -16.25 -8.11
N THR A 32 -0.85 -16.40 -9.41
CA THR A 32 0.13 -16.98 -10.32
C THR A 32 1.08 -15.89 -10.79
N VAL A 33 2.34 -16.02 -10.39
CA VAL A 33 3.42 -15.14 -10.84
C VAL A 33 4.05 -15.76 -12.10
N GLY A 34 4.20 -14.95 -13.16
CA GLY A 34 4.86 -15.41 -14.39
C GLY A 34 6.34 -15.70 -14.19
N GLU A 35 6.86 -16.71 -14.88
CA GLU A 35 8.26 -17.15 -14.73
C GLU A 35 9.27 -16.04 -15.04
N ASN A 36 9.04 -15.24 -16.09
CA ASN A 36 9.92 -14.12 -16.44
C ASN A 36 10.10 -13.13 -15.27
N PHE A 37 9.02 -12.81 -14.56
CA PHE A 37 9.11 -11.91 -13.40
C PHE A 37 9.86 -12.56 -12.24
N ARG A 38 9.71 -13.87 -12.04
CA ARG A 38 10.46 -14.61 -11.02
C ARG A 38 11.96 -14.56 -11.29
N GLU A 39 12.35 -14.80 -12.54
CA GLU A 39 13.76 -14.74 -12.97
C GLU A 39 14.34 -13.34 -12.79
N ASP A 40 13.61 -12.30 -13.20
CA ASP A 40 14.03 -10.90 -13.03
C ASP A 40 14.17 -10.53 -11.55
N LEU A 41 13.21 -10.95 -10.72
CA LEU A 41 13.24 -10.69 -9.28
C LEU A 41 14.41 -11.40 -8.61
N ASP A 42 14.68 -12.65 -8.96
CA ASP A 42 15.81 -13.42 -8.42
C ASP A 42 17.15 -12.79 -8.83
N PHE A 43 17.26 -12.32 -10.08
CA PHE A 43 18.43 -11.60 -10.56
C PHE A 43 18.67 -10.32 -9.74
N ILE A 44 17.62 -9.53 -9.52
CA ILE A 44 17.72 -8.29 -8.73
C ILE A 44 18.06 -8.62 -7.28
N LEU A 45 17.46 -9.65 -6.67
CA LEU A 45 17.76 -10.06 -5.28
C LEU A 45 19.19 -10.56 -5.10
N THR A 46 19.74 -11.23 -6.12
CA THR A 46 21.08 -11.83 -6.06
C THR A 46 22.18 -10.82 -6.36
N HIS A 47 21.95 -9.92 -7.32
CA HIS A 47 22.99 -9.03 -7.84
C HIS A 47 22.77 -7.55 -7.53
N GLY A 48 21.55 -7.17 -7.15
CA GLY A 48 21.16 -5.79 -6.89
C GLY A 48 21.55 -5.32 -5.50
N ALA A 49 21.99 -4.07 -5.41
CA ALA A 49 22.22 -3.35 -4.16
C ALA A 49 20.91 -2.85 -3.53
N ILE A 50 19.91 -3.72 -3.39
CA ILE A 50 18.53 -3.33 -3.03
C ILE A 50 18.44 -2.80 -1.60
N TYR A 51 19.24 -3.35 -0.68
CA TYR A 51 19.14 -3.06 0.75
C TYR A 51 19.96 -1.84 1.21
N HIS A 52 20.50 -1.04 0.27
CA HIS A 52 21.40 0.07 0.60
C HIS A 52 20.70 1.40 0.85
N SER A 53 19.44 1.55 0.44
CA SER A 53 18.64 2.74 0.72
C SER A 53 17.15 2.45 0.59
N GLU A 54 16.31 3.23 1.26
CA GLU A 54 14.86 3.17 1.10
C GLU A 54 14.46 3.31 -0.38
N TYR A 55 15.07 4.25 -1.10
CA TYR A 55 14.82 4.45 -2.53
C TYR A 55 15.14 3.20 -3.36
N ALA A 56 16.28 2.54 -3.08
CA ALA A 56 16.64 1.30 -3.76
C ALA A 56 15.64 0.17 -3.47
N ILE A 57 15.13 0.07 -2.24
CA ILE A 57 14.09 -0.90 -1.86
C ILE A 57 12.77 -0.60 -2.58
N CYS A 58 12.34 0.67 -2.59
CA CYS A 58 11.09 1.10 -3.22
C CYS A 58 11.10 0.77 -4.72
N GLU A 59 12.17 1.11 -5.43
CA GLU A 59 12.21 0.99 -6.89
C GLU A 59 12.59 -0.41 -7.39
N ASN A 60 13.42 -1.16 -6.65
CA ASN A 60 13.93 -2.45 -7.14
C ASN A 60 13.22 -3.66 -6.51
N LEU A 61 12.42 -3.48 -5.46
CA LEU A 61 11.68 -4.57 -4.81
C LEU A 61 10.19 -4.28 -4.71
N ILE A 62 9.81 -3.19 -4.05
CA ILE A 62 8.40 -2.92 -3.75
C ILE A 62 7.62 -2.62 -5.04
N TYR A 63 8.09 -1.65 -5.84
CA TYR A 63 7.40 -1.25 -7.06
C TYR A 63 7.28 -2.38 -8.09
N PRO A 64 8.33 -3.17 -8.41
CA PRO A 64 8.21 -4.30 -9.33
C PRO A 64 7.17 -5.33 -8.88
N ILE A 65 7.12 -5.66 -7.59
CA ILE A 65 6.12 -6.59 -7.03
C ILE A 65 4.71 -6.00 -7.15
N LEU A 66 4.52 -4.75 -6.75
CA LEU A 66 3.21 -4.09 -6.85
C LEU A 66 2.74 -4.00 -8.30
N LYS A 67 3.65 -3.70 -9.24
CA LYS A 67 3.37 -3.67 -10.67
C LYS A 67 2.96 -5.05 -11.19
N GLU A 68 3.66 -6.11 -10.81
CA GLU A 68 3.32 -7.47 -11.24
C GLU A 68 1.93 -7.89 -10.75
N VAL A 69 1.60 -7.59 -9.50
CA VAL A 69 0.26 -7.84 -8.96
C VAL A 69 -0.79 -6.98 -9.67
N TRP A 70 -0.50 -5.70 -9.88
CA TRP A 70 -1.42 -4.74 -10.50
C TRP A 70 -1.80 -5.12 -11.93
N LYS A 71 -0.92 -5.76 -12.71
CA LYS A 71 -1.24 -6.24 -14.07
C LYS A 71 -2.49 -7.15 -14.13
N ALA A 72 -2.87 -7.80 -13.03
CA ALA A 72 -4.08 -8.63 -12.96
C ALA A 72 -5.36 -7.84 -12.59
N TYR A 73 -5.23 -6.55 -12.32
CA TYR A 73 -6.29 -5.65 -11.85
C TYR A 73 -6.23 -4.28 -12.55
N ASP A 74 -5.57 -4.20 -13.71
CA ASP A 74 -5.38 -2.94 -14.44
C ASP A 74 -6.72 -2.33 -14.90
N ASP A 75 -7.75 -3.17 -15.04
CA ASP A 75 -9.12 -2.78 -15.34
C ASP A 75 -9.86 -2.13 -14.16
N LYS A 76 -9.35 -2.28 -12.93
CA LYS A 76 -10.03 -1.89 -11.69
C LYS A 76 -9.27 -0.88 -10.85
N LEU A 77 -7.94 -0.87 -10.94
CA LEU A 77 -7.06 -0.12 -10.07
C LEU A 77 -6.04 0.65 -10.89
N VAL A 78 -5.55 1.74 -10.31
CA VAL A 78 -4.42 2.50 -10.83
C VAL A 78 -3.29 2.41 -9.82
N LEU A 79 -2.11 1.98 -10.26
CA LEU A 79 -0.92 1.94 -9.42
C LEU A 79 -0.21 3.29 -9.44
N TRP A 80 -0.08 3.92 -8.26
CA TRP A 80 0.70 5.15 -8.10
C TRP A 80 2.04 4.87 -7.42
N SER A 81 3.06 5.60 -7.86
CA SER A 81 4.37 5.67 -7.19
C SER A 81 4.78 7.13 -7.07
N HIS A 82 5.17 7.55 -5.85
CA HIS A 82 5.55 8.93 -5.52
C HIS A 82 4.53 10.05 -5.85
N PRO A 83 3.20 9.85 -5.74
CA PRO A 83 2.29 10.99 -5.92
C PRO A 83 2.50 11.98 -4.77
N THR A 84 2.82 13.23 -5.09
CA THR A 84 2.81 14.28 -4.08
C THR A 84 1.37 14.59 -3.73
N LEU A 85 0.96 14.27 -2.50
CA LEU A 85 -0.34 14.68 -1.98
C LEU A 85 -0.22 16.12 -1.50
N THR A 86 -0.62 17.07 -2.35
CA THR A 86 -0.75 18.46 -1.96
C THR A 86 -2.02 18.60 -1.12
N TYR A 87 -1.85 18.84 0.18
CA TYR A 87 -2.95 19.21 1.06
C TYR A 87 -3.26 20.69 0.83
N ASP A 88 -4.33 20.96 0.08
CA ASP A 88 -5.03 22.24 0.12
C ASP A 88 -6.31 22.02 0.95
N GLU A 89 -6.76 23.01 1.72
CA GLU A 89 -7.93 22.88 2.62
C GLU A 89 -9.24 22.56 1.86
N THR A 90 -9.17 22.52 0.53
CA THR A 90 -10.27 22.31 -0.38
C THR A 90 -9.99 21.11 -1.31
N VAL A 91 -10.43 19.92 -0.87
CA VAL A 91 -10.66 18.70 -1.67
C VAL A 91 -9.42 17.89 -2.07
N LEU A 92 -9.45 16.60 -1.70
CA LEU A 92 -8.68 15.52 -2.34
C LEU A 92 -9.06 15.43 -3.82
N LYS A 93 -8.48 16.30 -4.65
CA LYS A 93 -8.52 16.16 -6.11
C LYS A 93 -7.20 15.58 -6.57
N ASN A 94 -7.17 14.27 -6.71
CA ASN A 94 -6.33 13.56 -7.67
C ASN A 94 -7.03 12.23 -7.93
N LEU A 95 -8.08 12.26 -8.76
CA LEU A 95 -8.70 11.10 -9.39
C LEU A 95 -9.23 11.61 -10.74
N ASP A 96 -8.34 11.74 -11.71
CA ASP A 96 -8.64 11.72 -13.15
C ASP A 96 -7.52 10.92 -13.84
#